data_AF-W6L6M1-F1
#
_entry.id   AF-W6L6M1-F1
#
_cell.length_a   1.000
_cell.length_b   1.000
_cell.length_c   1.000
_cell.angle_alpha   90.00
_cell.angle_beta   90.00
_cell.angle_gamma   90.00
#
_symmetry.space_group_name_H-M   'P 1'
#
loop_
_entity.id
_entity.type
_entity.pdbx_description
1 polymer ?
#
loop_
_entity_poly.entity_id
_entity_poly.type
_entity_poly.pdbx_seq_one_letter_code
_entity_poly.pdbx_strand_id
1 'polypeptide(L)'
;MFRGSVKLLRYRTAWRELLHVLPVRARQDQWLKRDVVEINEAILRLPYYTLKTYARPSYVNRRDLLGSDVLGTTDDDDGGSPQGGNYVLQEQLRRPRQATSPERMQELRDELQFPSAVGPLPAVDGPNNRATYEEEYGSRLRPRYPESWDTVPPHQPSRVVP
;
A
#
# COMPACT_ATOMS: atom_id res chain seq x y z
N MET A 1 15.37 57.83 -18.62
CA MET A 1 16.19 56.98 -19.50
C MET A 1 16.29 55.57 -18.91
N PHE A 2 15.47 54.61 -19.36
CA PHE A 2 15.57 53.18 -18.99
C PHE A 2 15.28 52.25 -20.19
N ARG A 3 15.67 52.66 -21.42
CA ARG A 3 15.45 51.86 -22.65
C ARG A 3 16.61 50.89 -22.96
N GLY A 4 17.70 50.92 -22.19
CA GLY A 4 18.90 50.09 -22.39
C GLY A 4 18.90 48.73 -21.68
N SER A 5 18.14 48.57 -20.59
CA SER A 5 18.15 47.34 -19.77
C SER A 5 17.55 46.14 -20.50
N VAL A 6 16.47 46.35 -21.25
CA VAL A 6 15.77 45.28 -21.98
C VAL A 6 16.65 44.66 -23.07
N LYS A 7 17.48 45.46 -23.75
CA LYS A 7 18.40 44.94 -24.78
C LYS A 7 19.52 44.11 -24.17
N LEU A 8 20.14 44.57 -23.07
CA LEU A 8 21.19 43.83 -22.38
C LEU A 8 20.68 42.50 -21.80
N LEU A 9 19.46 42.48 -21.27
CA LEU A 9 18.81 41.26 -20.80
C LEU A 9 18.59 40.26 -21.95
N ARG A 10 18.14 40.74 -23.12
CA ARG A 10 17.96 39.90 -24.33
C ARG A 10 19.27 39.30 -24.84
N TYR A 11 20.36 40.07 -24.86
CA TYR A 11 21.67 39.54 -25.23
C TYR A 11 22.13 38.47 -24.24
N ARG A 12 21.98 38.72 -22.93
CA ARG A 12 22.37 37.73 -21.91
C ARG A 12 21.53 36.45 -21.97
N THR A 13 20.22 36.54 -22.25
CA THR A 13 19.38 35.34 -22.42
C THR A 13 19.79 34.57 -23.68
N ALA A 14 20.04 35.25 -24.81
CA ALA A 14 20.51 34.59 -26.03
C ALA A 14 21.85 33.87 -25.82
N TRP A 15 22.77 34.48 -25.08
CA TRP A 15 24.02 33.83 -24.68
C TRP A 15 23.80 32.60 -23.80
N ARG A 16 22.83 32.62 -22.88
CA ARG A 16 22.48 31.44 -22.06
C ARG A 16 21.88 30.31 -22.89
N GLU A 17 21.06 30.64 -23.89
CA GLU A 17 20.46 29.64 -24.78
C GLU A 17 21.50 28.90 -25.64
N LEU A 18 22.63 29.54 -25.96
CA LEU A 18 23.74 28.89 -26.67
C LEU A 18 24.57 27.97 -25.75
N LEU A 19 24.47 28.13 -24.43
CA LEU A 19 25.34 27.51 -23.43
C LEU A 19 24.60 26.43 -22.60
N HIS A 20 23.85 25.55 -23.25
CA HIS A 20 23.23 24.41 -22.58
C HIS A 20 24.23 23.24 -22.46
N VAL A 21 24.49 22.80 -21.22
CA VAL A 21 25.43 21.68 -20.93
C VAL A 21 24.88 20.32 -21.40
N LEU A 22 23.55 20.17 -21.43
CA LEU A 22 22.88 18.93 -21.77
C LEU A 22 21.92 19.10 -22.97
N PRO A 23 21.76 18.07 -23.80
CA PRO A 23 20.71 18.01 -24.81
C PRO A 23 19.30 18.20 -24.21
N VAL A 24 18.34 18.60 -25.03
CA VAL A 24 16.96 18.89 -24.57
C VAL A 24 16.32 17.70 -23.85
N ARG A 25 16.41 16.48 -24.42
CA ARG A 25 15.85 15.26 -23.79
C ARG A 25 16.50 14.95 -22.45
N ALA A 26 17.83 15.06 -22.35
CA ALA A 26 18.53 14.84 -21.10
C ALA A 26 18.12 15.85 -20.01
N ARG A 27 17.79 17.10 -20.37
CA ARG A 27 17.22 18.08 -19.43
C ARG A 27 15.80 17.70 -19.00
N GLN A 28 14.97 17.21 -19.92
CA GLN A 28 13.63 16.71 -19.60
C GLN A 28 13.71 15.52 -18.62
N ASP A 29 14.65 14.59 -18.82
CA ASP A 29 14.88 13.48 -17.89
C ASP A 29 15.34 13.96 -16.52
N GLN A 30 16.18 15.00 -16.44
CA GLN A 30 16.54 15.61 -15.16
C GLN A 30 15.35 16.30 -14.48
N TRP A 31 14.42 16.88 -15.24
CA TRP A 31 13.18 17.42 -14.69
C TRP A 31 12.28 16.31 -14.15
N LEU A 32 12.08 15.23 -14.90
CA LEU A 32 11.34 14.06 -14.39
C LEU A 32 11.96 13.50 -13.12
N LYS A 33 13.30 13.42 -13.05
CA LYS A 33 14.00 13.00 -11.85
C LYS A 33 13.73 13.96 -10.67
N ARG A 34 13.77 15.27 -10.90
CA ARG A 34 13.43 16.27 -9.88
C ARG A 34 12.00 16.07 -9.41
N ASP A 35 11.06 15.89 -10.32
CA ASP A 35 9.64 15.73 -9.99
C ASP A 35 9.42 14.44 -9.15
N VAL A 36 10.13 13.35 -9.45
CA VAL A 36 10.13 12.13 -8.61
C VAL A 36 10.72 12.38 -7.22
N VAL A 37 11.79 13.16 -7.10
CA VAL A 37 12.36 13.54 -5.80
C VAL A 37 11.35 14.36 -5.00
N GLU A 38 10.67 15.31 -5.62
CA GLU A 38 9.63 16.13 -4.98
C GLU A 38 8.45 15.26 -4.49
N ILE A 39 8.02 14.27 -5.27
CA ILE A 39 7.02 13.28 -4.86
C ILE A 39 7.49 12.48 -3.65
N ASN A 40 8.73 11.96 -3.68
CA ASN A 40 9.28 11.19 -2.57
C ASN A 40 9.38 12.03 -1.29
N GLU A 41 9.84 13.27 -1.40
CA GLU A 41 9.88 14.20 -0.28
C GLU A 41 8.47 14.51 0.26
N ALA A 42 7.48 14.68 -0.62
CA ALA A 42 6.10 14.88 -0.21
C ALA A 42 5.54 13.69 0.57
N ILE A 43 5.85 12.46 0.14
CA ILE A 43 5.47 11.23 0.88
C ILE A 43 6.16 11.18 2.24
N LEU A 44 7.43 11.55 2.33
CA LEU A 44 8.18 11.56 3.59
C LEU A 44 7.74 12.67 4.55
N ARG A 45 7.12 13.74 4.04
CA ARG A 45 6.51 14.80 4.87
C ARG A 45 5.19 14.37 5.51
N LEU A 46 4.60 13.26 5.11
CA LEU A 46 3.36 12.76 5.69
C LEU A 46 3.54 12.39 7.18
N PRO A 47 2.49 12.54 8.00
CA PRO A 47 2.55 12.16 9.40
C PRO A 47 2.71 10.64 9.56
N TYR A 48 3.41 10.23 10.62
CA TYR A 48 3.63 8.81 10.94
C TYR A 48 2.33 8.01 11.16
N TYR A 49 1.28 8.63 11.69
CA TYR A 49 -0.01 7.98 11.93
C TYR A 49 -1.18 8.93 11.69
N THR A 50 -2.37 8.34 11.49
CA THR A 50 -3.64 9.06 11.36
C THR A 50 -4.65 8.46 12.34
N LEU A 51 -5.35 9.31 13.09
CA LEU A 51 -6.40 8.86 13.99
C LEU A 51 -7.64 8.48 13.17
N LYS A 52 -8.05 7.21 13.24
CA LYS A 52 -9.21 6.67 12.51
C LYS A 52 -10.34 6.35 13.47
N THR A 53 -11.57 6.51 13.01
CA THR A 53 -12.77 6.11 13.74
C THR A 53 -13.31 4.79 13.21
N TYR A 54 -13.97 3.99 14.06
CA TYR A 54 -14.50 2.68 13.66
C TYR A 54 -15.64 2.77 12.64
N ALA A 55 -16.52 3.76 12.78
CA ALA A 55 -17.71 3.90 11.94
C ALA A 55 -17.42 4.47 10.54
N ARG A 56 -16.39 5.30 10.37
CA ARG A 56 -16.10 5.95 9.08
C ARG A 56 -15.32 5.02 8.14
N PRO A 57 -15.54 5.08 6.82
CA PRO A 57 -14.69 4.41 5.84
C PRO A 57 -13.21 4.71 6.07
N SER A 58 -12.34 3.77 5.71
CA SER A 58 -10.88 3.92 5.86
C SER A 58 -10.24 4.84 4.81
N TYR A 59 -11.03 5.29 3.83
CA TYR A 59 -10.63 6.27 2.84
C TYR A 59 -10.17 7.57 3.50
N VAL A 60 -8.92 7.95 3.22
CA VAL A 60 -8.38 9.25 3.58
C VAL A 60 -8.09 9.98 2.27
N ASN A 61 -8.69 11.14 2.12
CA ASN A 61 -8.47 11.98 0.96
C ASN A 61 -7.01 12.49 1.00
N ARG A 62 -6.18 12.03 0.07
CA ARG A 62 -4.75 12.36 0.04
C ARG A 62 -4.52 13.85 -0.21
N ARG A 63 -5.44 14.51 -0.91
CA ARG A 63 -5.44 15.97 -1.14
C ARG A 63 -5.48 16.76 0.18
N ASP A 64 -6.19 16.25 1.18
CA ASP A 64 -6.29 16.89 2.49
C ASP A 64 -5.02 16.68 3.35
N LEU A 65 -4.25 15.63 3.07
CA LEU A 65 -3.01 15.31 3.79
C LEU A 65 -1.76 15.95 3.18
N LEU A 66 -1.71 16.07 1.86
CA LEU A 66 -0.51 16.54 1.14
C LEU A 66 -0.52 18.04 0.85
N GLY A 67 -1.63 18.73 1.12
CA GLY A 67 -1.84 20.09 0.64
C GLY A 67 -2.05 20.05 -0.88
N SER A 68 -3.29 20.31 -1.30
CA SER A 68 -3.71 20.39 -2.69
C SER A 68 -2.65 21.04 -3.58
N ASP A 69 -2.34 20.36 -4.71
CA ASP A 69 -1.62 20.81 -5.91
C ASP A 69 -0.21 20.23 -6.14
N VAL A 70 0.40 19.54 -5.17
CA VAL A 70 1.74 18.94 -5.38
C VAL A 70 1.70 17.60 -6.13
N LEU A 71 0.55 16.93 -6.13
CA LEU A 71 0.42 15.59 -6.70
C LEU A 71 -0.52 15.59 -7.91
N GLY A 72 0.05 15.91 -9.09
CA GLY A 72 -0.40 15.34 -10.37
C GLY A 72 -0.09 13.85 -10.44
N THR A 73 -0.31 13.10 -9.35
CA THR A 73 -0.39 11.65 -9.46
C THR A 73 -1.67 11.36 -10.19
N THR A 74 -1.49 10.78 -11.37
CA THR A 74 -2.50 10.14 -12.21
C THR A 74 -3.47 9.21 -11.47
N ASP A 75 -3.20 8.87 -10.20
CA ASP A 75 -4.08 8.08 -9.33
C ASP A 75 -5.27 8.86 -8.74
N ASP A 76 -5.19 10.19 -8.64
CA ASP A 76 -6.27 11.05 -8.12
C ASP A 76 -7.00 11.85 -9.22
N ASP A 77 -6.40 12.00 -10.42
CA ASP A 77 -7.02 12.70 -11.56
C ASP A 77 -7.95 11.81 -12.41
N ASP A 78 -7.92 10.50 -12.20
CA ASP A 78 -8.88 9.58 -12.81
C ASP A 78 -10.04 9.32 -11.83
N GLY A 79 -10.97 10.27 -11.76
CA GLY A 79 -12.07 10.35 -10.80
C GLY A 79 -12.98 9.11 -10.72
N GLY A 80 -12.49 8.01 -10.15
CA GLY A 80 -13.18 6.73 -10.09
C GLY A 80 -13.20 5.97 -11.42
N SER A 81 -12.20 6.15 -12.28
CA SER A 81 -12.14 5.38 -13.53
C SER A 81 -11.90 3.89 -13.24
N PRO A 82 -12.74 2.99 -13.78
CA PRO A 82 -12.61 1.55 -13.57
C PRO A 82 -11.36 0.94 -14.22
N GLN A 83 -10.60 1.71 -15.00
CA GLN A 83 -9.40 1.26 -15.69
C GLN A 83 -8.11 1.48 -14.89
N GLY A 84 -8.18 2.20 -13.76
CA GLY A 84 -7.03 2.44 -12.90
C GLY A 84 -6.57 1.16 -12.18
N GLY A 85 -5.26 0.91 -12.14
CA GLY A 85 -4.70 -0.28 -11.46
C GLY A 85 -5.06 -0.38 -9.97
N ASN A 86 -5.36 0.75 -9.33
CA ASN A 86 -5.75 0.85 -7.92
C ASN A 86 -7.26 0.97 -7.68
N TYR A 87 -8.10 0.87 -8.73
CA TYR A 87 -9.54 1.14 -8.65
C TYR A 87 -10.27 0.29 -7.60
N VAL A 88 -10.09 -1.04 -7.66
CA VAL A 88 -10.77 -1.98 -6.74
C VAL A 88 -10.37 -1.71 -5.28
N LEU A 89 -9.10 -1.38 -5.04
CA LEU A 89 -8.60 -1.02 -3.72
C LEU A 89 -9.26 0.27 -3.21
N GLN A 90 -9.32 1.32 -4.05
CA GLN A 90 -9.98 2.57 -3.68
C GLN A 90 -11.47 2.37 -3.41
N GLU A 91 -12.15 1.54 -4.19
CA GLU A 91 -13.56 1.21 -3.96
C GLU A 91 -13.76 0.52 -2.61
N GLN A 92 -12.90 -0.44 -2.26
CA GLN A 92 -12.93 -1.12 -0.95
C GLN A 92 -12.68 -0.15 0.20
N LEU A 93 -11.78 0.81 0.06
CA LEU A 93 -11.50 1.82 1.10
C LEU A 93 -12.67 2.80 1.30
N ARG A 94 -13.44 3.08 0.24
CA ARG A 94 -14.63 3.94 0.29
C ARG A 94 -15.85 3.23 0.88
N ARG A 95 -15.89 1.89 0.82
CA ARG A 95 -16.96 1.10 1.43
C ARG A 95 -16.97 1.27 2.97
N PRO A 96 -18.14 1.21 3.60
CA PRO A 96 -18.24 1.28 5.06
C PRO A 96 -17.48 0.10 5.70
N ARG A 97 -16.89 0.36 6.87
CA ARG A 97 -16.18 -0.66 7.64
C ARG A 97 -17.16 -1.71 8.15
N GLN A 98 -16.75 -2.98 8.11
CA GLN A 98 -17.57 -4.10 8.58
C GLN A 98 -17.54 -4.23 10.11
N ALA A 99 -16.41 -3.93 10.74
CA ALA A 99 -16.26 -3.89 12.20
C ALA A 99 -16.45 -2.45 12.71
N THR A 100 -17.68 -2.11 13.06
CA THR A 100 -18.12 -0.74 13.37
C THR A 100 -17.93 -0.34 14.83
N SER A 101 -17.80 -1.31 15.75
CA SER A 101 -17.62 -1.10 17.18
C SER A 101 -16.42 -1.88 17.73
N PRO A 102 -15.82 -1.43 18.84
CA PRO A 102 -14.76 -2.19 19.50
C PRO A 102 -15.24 -3.54 20.03
N GLU A 103 -16.49 -3.62 20.50
CA GLU A 103 -17.13 -4.87 20.96
C GLU A 103 -17.22 -5.89 19.82
N ARG A 104 -17.68 -5.46 18.63
CA ARG A 104 -17.77 -6.35 17.47
C ARG A 104 -16.41 -6.86 17.02
N MET A 105 -15.36 -6.03 17.12
CA MET A 105 -14.00 -6.49 16.85
C MET A 105 -13.52 -7.52 17.87
N GLN A 106 -13.90 -7.35 19.14
CA GLN A 106 -13.52 -8.27 20.19
C GLN A 106 -14.21 -9.62 19.99
N GLU A 107 -15.51 -9.64 19.68
CA GLU A 107 -16.24 -10.86 19.32
C GLU A 107 -15.57 -11.63 18.17
N LEU A 108 -15.26 -10.93 17.07
CA LEU A 108 -14.59 -11.54 15.90
C LEU A 108 -13.18 -12.03 16.23
N ARG A 109 -12.50 -11.40 17.19
CA ARG A 109 -11.19 -11.84 17.67
C ARG A 109 -11.31 -13.06 18.58
N ASP A 110 -12.34 -13.13 19.40
CA ASP A 110 -12.57 -14.27 20.30
C ASP A 110 -13.01 -15.51 19.50
N GLU A 111 -13.70 -15.32 18.37
CA GLU A 111 -14.01 -16.39 17.40
C GLU A 111 -12.79 -16.88 16.60
N LEU A 112 -11.68 -16.13 16.57
CA LEU A 112 -10.49 -16.46 15.78
C LEU A 112 -9.70 -17.61 16.42
N GLN A 113 -9.57 -18.72 15.70
CA GLN A 113 -8.82 -19.89 16.14
C GLN A 113 -7.44 -19.96 15.50
N PHE A 114 -6.41 -20.27 16.30
CA PHE A 114 -5.02 -20.42 15.84
C PHE A 114 -4.59 -21.89 15.90
N PRO A 115 -4.78 -22.68 14.82
CA PRO A 115 -4.55 -24.13 14.84
C PRO A 115 -3.07 -24.51 15.02
N SER A 116 -2.12 -23.60 14.77
CA SER A 116 -0.68 -23.84 14.90
C SER A 116 -0.04 -23.09 16.06
N ALA A 117 -0.83 -22.56 17.00
CA ALA A 117 -0.28 -21.89 18.18
C ALA A 117 0.43 -22.91 19.09
N VAL A 118 1.61 -22.54 19.59
CA VAL A 118 2.35 -23.38 20.55
C VAL A 118 1.67 -23.28 21.91
N GLY A 119 0.98 -24.35 22.31
CA GLY A 119 0.29 -24.44 23.60
C GLY A 119 -0.97 -25.30 23.51
N PRO A 120 -1.55 -25.70 24.65
CA PRO A 120 -2.83 -26.40 24.65
C PRO A 120 -3.91 -25.45 24.13
N LEU A 121 -4.64 -25.88 23.10
CA LEU A 121 -5.85 -25.19 22.69
C LEU A 121 -6.94 -25.43 23.74
N PRO A 122 -7.74 -24.42 24.10
CA PRO A 122 -8.87 -24.62 25.00
C PRO A 122 -9.84 -25.62 24.36
N ALA A 123 -10.26 -26.63 25.13
CA ALA A 123 -11.29 -27.57 24.69
C ALA A 123 -12.58 -26.78 24.45
N VAL A 124 -13.04 -26.76 23.20
CA VAL A 124 -14.32 -26.12 22.86
C VAL A 124 -15.42 -27.09 23.30
N ASP A 125 -16.15 -26.74 24.36
CA ASP A 125 -17.31 -27.49 24.84
C ASP A 125 -18.40 -27.52 23.77
N GLY A 126 -18.39 -28.57 22.95
CA GLY A 126 -19.39 -28.84 21.92
C GLY A 126 -19.61 -30.34 21.76
N PRO A 127 -20.78 -30.77 21.24
CA PRO A 127 -21.15 -32.18 21.12
C PRO A 127 -20.26 -33.00 20.17
N ASN A 128 -19.23 -32.39 19.59
CA ASN A 128 -18.25 -33.00 18.71
C ASN A 128 -16.85 -32.63 19.21
N ASN A 129 -16.40 -33.31 20.28
CA ASN A 129 -14.97 -33.43 20.63
C ASN A 129 -14.26 -34.18 19.48
N ARG A 130 -14.05 -33.49 18.36
CA ARG A 130 -13.25 -34.02 17.25
C ARG A 130 -11.79 -33.82 17.61
N ALA A 131 -11.03 -34.91 17.64
CA ALA A 131 -9.59 -34.85 17.79
C ALA A 131 -9.01 -33.88 16.75
N THR A 132 -8.04 -33.07 17.19
CA THR A 132 -7.32 -32.16 16.28
C THR A 132 -6.51 -33.00 15.30
N TYR A 133 -6.28 -32.51 14.06
CA TYR A 133 -5.48 -33.24 13.06
C TYR A 133 -4.12 -33.68 13.60
N GLU A 134 -3.46 -32.85 14.41
CA GLU A 134 -2.18 -33.20 15.03
C GLU A 134 -2.29 -34.27 16.12
N GLU A 135 -3.44 -34.39 16.80
CA GLU A 135 -3.70 -35.45 17.76
C GLU A 135 -3.94 -36.80 17.07
N GLU A 136 -4.60 -36.78 15.90
CA GLU A 136 -4.93 -37.98 15.12
C GLU A 136 -3.75 -38.48 14.28
N TYR A 137 -3.01 -37.57 13.63
CA TYR A 137 -1.96 -37.90 12.65
C TYR A 137 -0.54 -37.56 13.10
N GLY A 138 -0.38 -36.86 14.24
CA GLY A 138 0.90 -36.39 14.74
C GLY A 138 1.45 -35.17 14.00
N SER A 139 2.42 -34.50 14.59
CA SER A 139 2.99 -33.24 14.07
C SER A 139 3.86 -33.39 12.82
N ARG A 140 4.35 -34.60 12.52
CA ARG A 140 5.25 -34.87 11.36
C ARG A 140 4.50 -35.19 10.07
N LEU A 141 3.27 -35.70 10.18
CA LEU A 141 2.50 -36.13 9.02
C LEU A 141 1.72 -34.94 8.45
N ARG A 142 1.65 -34.87 7.13
CA ARG A 142 0.85 -33.88 6.41
C ARG A 142 -0.02 -34.58 5.37
N PRO A 143 -1.17 -33.99 5.01
CA PRO A 143 -1.98 -34.49 3.91
C PRO A 143 -1.16 -34.55 2.62
N ARG A 144 -1.48 -35.50 1.75
CA ARG A 144 -0.96 -35.52 0.38
C ARG A 144 -1.73 -34.48 -0.43
N TYR A 145 -1.26 -33.24 -0.39
CA TYR A 145 -1.83 -32.17 -1.19
C TYR A 145 -1.61 -32.44 -2.69
N PRO A 146 -2.54 -32.01 -3.57
CA PRO A 146 -2.32 -32.09 -5.01
C PRO A 146 -1.16 -31.18 -5.41
N GLU A 147 -0.11 -31.75 -5.98
CA GLU A 147 1.05 -31.02 -6.48
C GLU A 147 0.85 -30.74 -7.97
N SER A 148 0.49 -29.50 -8.30
CA SER A 148 0.28 -29.04 -9.67
C SER A 148 0.80 -27.63 -9.86
N TRP A 149 0.86 -27.17 -11.12
CA TRP A 149 1.22 -25.78 -11.40
C TRP A 149 0.30 -24.77 -10.69
N ASP A 150 -0.99 -25.09 -10.61
CA ASP A 150 -2.00 -24.21 -10.01
C ASP A 150 -2.05 -24.32 -8.47
N THR A 151 -1.55 -25.42 -7.90
CA THR A 151 -1.56 -25.69 -6.46
C THR A 151 -0.21 -26.21 -5.99
N VAL A 152 0.58 -25.31 -5.40
CA VAL A 152 1.91 -25.63 -4.84
C VAL A 152 1.81 -25.71 -3.32
N PRO A 153 1.83 -26.91 -2.71
CA PRO A 153 1.78 -27.07 -1.27
C PRO A 153 3.13 -26.75 -0.59
N PRO A 154 3.13 -26.49 0.72
CA PRO A 154 4.38 -26.34 1.46
C PRO A 154 5.14 -27.68 1.51
N HIS A 155 6.37 -27.70 0.99
CA HIS A 155 7.24 -28.87 1.03
C HIS A 155 8.15 -28.90 2.27
N GLN A 156 8.67 -30.08 2.62
CA GLN A 156 9.65 -30.28 3.70
C GLN A 156 9.24 -29.68 5.06
N PRO A 157 8.18 -30.22 5.72
CA PRO A 157 7.68 -29.67 6.99
C PRO A 157 8.74 -29.66 8.12
N SER A 158 9.74 -30.54 8.04
CA SER A 158 10.86 -30.58 8.99
C SER A 158 11.83 -29.39 8.90
N ARG A 159 11.85 -28.63 7.80
CA ARG A 159 12.68 -27.42 7.69
C ARG A 159 12.01 -26.16 8.24
N VAL A 160 10.69 -26.22 8.44
CA VAL A 160 9.91 -25.08 8.95
C VAL A 160 10.05 -24.94 10.47
N VAL A 161 10.31 -26.06 11.16
CA VAL A 161 10.55 -26.10 12.61
C VAL A 161 12.07 -25.98 12.85
N PRO A 162 12.55 -24.91 13.51
CA PRO A 162 13.96 -24.75 13.85
C PRO A 162 14.45 -25.75 14.91
#